data_AF-A0A372FQ35-F1
#
_entry.id   AF-A0A372FQ35-F1
#
_cell.length_a   1.000
_cell.length_b   1.000
_cell.length_c   1.000
_cell.angle_alpha   90.00
_cell.angle_beta   90.00
_cell.angle_gamma   90.00
#
_symmetry.space_group_name_H-M   'P 1'
#
loop_
_entity.id
_entity.type
_entity.pdbx_description
1 polymer ?
#
loop_
_entity_poly.entity_id
_entity_poly.type
_entity_poly.pdbx_seq_one_letter_code
_entity_poly.pdbx_strand_id
1 'polypeptide(L)' 'LPRRWVVERTFGWLVRNRRLARDYERLTVNSEAMIKVAMIRLMTIRLAGQAVRWSNTTEREAARRINAERLIAT' A
#
# COMPACT_ATOMS: atom_id res chain seq x y z
N LEU A 1 1.64 -9.51 25.79
CA LEU A 1 2.59 -10.18 24.88
C LEU A 1 3.47 -9.16 24.16
N PRO A 2 4.77 -9.06 24.48
CA PRO A 2 5.66 -7.99 23.98
C PRO A 2 5.91 -8.00 22.46
N ARG A 3 5.43 -9.02 21.72
CA ARG A 3 5.60 -9.12 20.26
C ARG A 3 4.31 -8.90 19.46
N ARG A 4 3.18 -8.58 20.11
CA ARG A 4 1.87 -8.42 19.47
C ARG A 4 1.92 -7.38 18.34
N TRP A 5 2.60 -6.26 18.60
CA TRP A 5 2.76 -5.15 17.66
C TRP A 5 3.45 -5.52 16.34
N VAL A 6 4.35 -6.50 16.34
CA VAL A 6 5.05 -6.92 15.11
C VAL A 6 4.07 -7.62 14.16
N VAL A 7 3.23 -8.49 14.71
CA VAL A 7 2.22 -9.24 13.97
C VAL A 7 1.13 -8.31 13.48
N GLU A 8 0.57 -7.46 14.35
CA GLU A 8 -0.48 -6.50 14.00
C GLU A 8 -0.02 -5.53 12.89
N ARG A 9 1.22 -5.05 12.95
CA ARG A 9 1.80 -4.18 11.93
C ARG A 9 1.90 -4.87 10.57
N THR A 10 2.25 -6.15 10.56
CA THR A 10 2.32 -6.94 9.34
C THR A 10 0.94 -7.06 8.71
N PHE A 11 -0.08 -7.36 9.51
CA PHE A 11 -1.47 -7.37 9.04
C PHE A 11 -1.94 -6.00 8.55
N GLY A 12 -1.56 -4.91 9.21
CA GLY A 12 -1.85 -3.55 8.75
C GLY A 12 -1.30 -3.24 7.36
N TRP A 13 -0.10 -3.76 7.02
CA TRP A 13 0.45 -3.62 5.67
C TRP A 13 -0.24 -4.52 4.64
N LEU A 14 -0.69 -5.71 5.04
CA LEU A 14 -1.39 -6.63 4.15
C LEU A 14 -2.80 -6.13 3.79
N VAL A 15 -3.57 -5.65 4.78
CA VAL A 15 -4.92 -5.10 4.60
C VAL A 15 -4.94 -3.90 3.65
N ARG A 16 -3.83 -3.17 3.52
CA ARG A 16 -3.69 -2.09 2.52
C ARG A 16 -3.87 -2.57 1.08
N ASN A 17 -3.64 -3.85 0.80
CA ASN A 17 -3.95 -4.44 -0.48
C ASN A 17 -5.37 -4.96 -0.44
N ARG A 18 -6.30 -4.28 -1.12
CA ARG A 18 -7.74 -4.60 -1.13
C ARG A 18 -8.06 -6.08 -1.36
N ARG A 19 -7.25 -6.77 -2.17
CA ARG A 19 -7.41 -8.22 -2.43
C ARG A 19 -7.16 -9.11 -1.21
N LEU A 20 -6.34 -8.65 -0.25
CA LEU A 20 -6.03 -9.36 0.99
C LEU A 20 -6.92 -8.94 2.17
N ALA A 21 -7.84 -7.98 1.97
CA ALA A 21 -8.77 -7.55 3.01
C ALA A 21 -9.77 -8.65 3.41
N ARG A 22 -9.99 -9.62 2.51
CA ARG A 22 -10.80 -10.81 2.75
C ARG A 22 -10.20 -11.96 1.96
N ASP A 23 -10.32 -13.18 2.49
CA ASP A 23 -9.87 -14.36 1.76
C ASP A 23 -10.90 -14.69 0.67
N TYR A 24 -10.59 -14.25 -0.55
CA TYR A 24 -11.41 -14.48 -1.74
C TYR A 24 -10.88 -15.64 -2.59
N GLU A 25 -9.65 -16.07 -2.34
CA GLU A 25 -8.97 -17.03 -3.20
C GLU A 25 -9.37 -18.45 -2.81
N ARG A 26 -9.71 -19.26 -3.82
CA ARG A 26 -10.09 -20.66 -3.60
C ARG A 26 -8.89 -21.54 -3.22
N LEU A 27 -7.68 -21.12 -3.61
CA LEU A 27 -6.45 -21.87 -3.42
C LEU A 27 -5.46 -21.05 -2.59
N THR A 28 -4.85 -21.70 -1.60
CA THR A 28 -3.87 -21.08 -0.70
C THR A 28 -2.65 -20.53 -1.43
N VAL A 29 -2.26 -21.15 -2.55
CA VAL A 29 -1.14 -20.69 -3.40
C VAL A 29 -1.38 -19.30 -3.98
N ASN A 30 -2.62 -18.93 -4.28
CA ASN A 30 -2.96 -17.60 -4.78
C ASN A 30 -2.82 -16.57 -3.66
N SER A 31 -3.36 -16.87 -2.47
CA SER A 31 -3.22 -16.01 -1.29
C SER A 31 -1.75 -15.81 -0.92
N GLU A 32 -0.94 -16.87 -0.97
CA GLU A 32 0.50 -16.81 -0.73
C GLU A 32 1.21 -15.91 -1.76
N ALA A 33 0.90 -16.07 -3.05
CA ALA A 33 1.46 -15.22 -4.11
C ALA A 33 1.11 -13.74 -3.89
N MET A 34 -0.14 -13.44 -3.51
CA MET A 34 -0.57 -12.08 -3.21
C MET A 34 0.13 -11.48 -1.99
N ILE A 35 0.38 -12.28 -0.95
CA ILE A 35 1.18 -11.87 0.23
C ILE A 35 2.61 -11.52 -0.18
N LYS A 36 3.26 -12.37 -1.02
CA LYS A 36 4.61 -12.10 -1.53
C LYS A 36 4.66 -10.79 -2.31
N VAL A 37 3.72 -10.56 -3.22
CA VAL A 37 3.62 -9.32 -4.00
C VAL A 37 3.42 -8.10 -3.10
N ALA A 38 2.56 -8.20 -2.08
CA ALA A 38 2.34 -7.14 -1.10
C ALA A 38 3.63 -6.76 -0.34
N MET A 39 4.41 -7.76 0.07
CA MET A 39 5.69 -7.53 0.76
C MET A 39 6.75 -6.95 -0.16
N ILE A 40 6.86 -7.42 -1.41
CA ILE A 40 7.77 -6.85 -2.41
C ILE A 40 7.46 -5.36 -2.59
N ARG A 41 6.19 -5.00 -2.78
CA ARG A 41 5.76 -3.60 -2.91
C ARG A 41 6.12 -2.76 -1.68
N LEU A 42 5.99 -3.30 -0.48
CA LEU A 42 6.37 -2.60 0.74
C LEU A 42 7.89 -2.36 0.79
N MET A 43 8.68 -3.36 0.44
CA MET A 43 10.14 -3.27 0.44
C MET A 43 10.65 -2.30 -0.63
N THR A 44 10.05 -2.28 -1.82
CA THR A 44 10.44 -1.33 -2.87
C THR A 44 10.18 0.12 -2.44
N ILE A 45 9.04 0.41 -1.79
CA ILE A 45 8.74 1.74 -1.25
C ILE A 45 9.76 2.16 -0.19
N ARG A 46 10.15 1.24 0.69
CA ARG A 46 11.17 1.50 1.73
C ARG A 46 12.54 1.77 1.13
N LEU A 47 12.95 0.96 0.17
CA LEU A 47 14.23 1.13 -0.54
C LEU A 47 14.27 2.46 -1.30
N ALA A 48 13.14 2.90 -1.84
CA ALA A 48 13.02 4.21 -2.48
C ALA A 48 12.99 5.39 -1.48
N GLY A 49 13.03 5.14 -0.16
CA GLY A 49 12.92 6.18 0.87
C GLY A 49 11.56 6.89 0.86
N GLN A 50 10.55 6.31 0.22
CA GLN A 50 9.25 6.94 0.04
C GLN A 50 8.33 6.66 1.22
N ALA A 51 7.57 7.66 1.63
CA ALA A 51 6.46 7.45 2.54
C ALA A 51 5.38 6.63 1.82
N VAL A 52 4.88 5.62 2.53
CA VAL A 52 3.67 4.88 2.17
C VAL A 52 2.50 5.87 2.09
N ARG A 53 2.22 6.41 0.89
CA ARG A 53 1.14 7.38 0.68
C ARG A 53 -0.22 6.70 0.59
N TRP A 54 -1.14 7.08 1.47
CA TRP A 54 -2.57 6.84 1.31
C TRP A 54 -3.07 7.92 0.35
N SER A 55 -3.43 7.51 -0.85
CA SER A 55 -4.06 8.44 -1.79
C SER A 55 -5.05 7.68 -2.65
N ASN A 56 -6.31 8.04 -2.52
CA ASN A 56 -7.35 7.63 -3.46
C ASN A 56 -7.04 8.22 -4.85
N THR A 57 -7.60 7.64 -5.91
CA THR A 57 -7.43 8.16 -7.28
C THR A 57 -7.80 9.64 -7.37
N THR A 58 -8.89 10.02 -6.70
CA THR A 58 -9.33 11.41 -6.53
C THR A 58 -8.31 12.31 -5.84
N GLU A 59 -7.70 11.84 -4.74
CA GLU A 59 -6.68 12.60 -4.01
C GLU A 59 -5.38 12.75 -4.81
N ARG A 60 -5.04 11.74 -5.63
CA ARG A 60 -3.91 11.82 -6.58
C ARG A 60 -4.19 12.83 -7.68
N GLU A 61 -5.39 12.81 -8.24
CA GLU A 61 -5.81 13.75 -9.27
C GLU A 61 -5.89 15.18 -8.73
N ALA A 62 -6.42 15.38 -7.54
CA ALA A 62 -6.43 16.68 -6.86
C ALA A 62 -4.99 17.20 -6.63
N ALA A 63 -4.09 16.35 -6.14
CA ALA A 63 -2.68 16.73 -5.95
C ALA A 63 -1.99 17.06 -7.28
N ARG A 64 -2.32 16.34 -8.37
CA ARG A 64 -1.80 16.64 -9.72
C ARG A 64 -2.31 17.97 -10.25
N ARG A 65 -3.61 18.28 -10.05
CA ARG A 65 -4.21 19.57 -10.44
C ARG A 65 -3.56 20.73 -9.69
N ILE A 66 -3.42 20.63 -8.37
CA ILE A 66 -2.73 21.64 -7.54
C ILE A 66 -1.29 21.85 -8.01
N ASN A 67 -0.55 20.79 -8.32
CA ASN A 67 0.83 20.92 -8.82
C ASN A 67 0.88 21.55 -10.22
N ALA A 68 -0.08 21.23 -11.10
CA ALA A 68 -0.16 21.83 -12.44
C ALA A 68 -0.51 23.33 -12.37
N GLU A 69 -1.48 23.71 -11.52
CA GLU A 69 -1.84 25.11 -11.27
C GLU A 69 -0.67 25.92 -10.72
N ARG A 70 0.10 25.34 -9.78
CA ARG A 70 1.33 25.97 -9.26
C ARG A 70 2.40 26.18 -10.33
N LEU A 71 2.53 25.25 -11.29
CA LEU A 71 3.48 25.38 -12.40
C LEU A 71 3.06 26.43 -13.43
N ILE A 72 1.76 26.66 -13.62
CA ILE A 72 1.23 27.69 -14.54
C ILE A 72 1.32 29.10 -13.91
N ALA A 73 1.23 29.18 -12.58
CA ALA A 73 1.27 30.44 -11.84
C ALA A 73 2.68 31.01 -11.60
N THR A 74 3.73 30.36 -12.11
CA THR A 74 5.14 30.79 -12.02
C THR A 74 5.61 31.24 -13.40
#